data_AF-E8ZHK1-F1
#
_entry.id   AF-E8ZHK1-F1
#
_cell.length_a   1.000
_cell.length_b   1.000
_cell.length_c   1.000
_cell.angle_alpha   90.00
_cell.angle_beta   90.00
_cell.angle_gamma   90.00
#
_symmetry.space_group_name_H-M   'P 1'
#
loop_
_entity.id
_entity.type
_entity.pdbx_description
1 polymer ?
#
loop_
_entity_poly.entity_id
_entity_poly.type
_entity_poly.pdbx_seq_one_letter_code
_entity_poly.pdbx_strand_id
1 'polypeptide(L)'
;MSSSIAKSVTTSATVAVISGVGFKTAETLFQYPTNKAHLESQHYKSLFEVRKNQFTRWRERFLHHREELIRLIPEINSHSSRNEGAYFLKKWCYQNLYERYSVEKIEIFNQLKLFCTIDIKSFLLEEEDSQTIDDMKETELHKEEIFRQHKESAIKEGILKERDDFNVLLSWCKSTLRERYKPENIKTIRNAREFCLAPDSNIFP
;
A
#
# COMPACT_ATOMS: atom_id res chain seq x y z
N MET A 1 -13.43 -60.91 -66.26
CA MET A 1 -13.78 -61.95 -65.26
C MET A 1 -13.42 -61.43 -63.88
N SER A 2 -14.34 -61.63 -62.94
CA SER A 2 -14.24 -61.59 -61.47
C SER A 2 -13.84 -60.30 -60.75
N SER A 3 -14.88 -59.69 -60.18
CA SER A 3 -14.85 -58.98 -58.90
C SER A 3 -14.24 -59.84 -57.78
N SER A 4 -13.60 -59.19 -56.80
CA SER A 4 -13.69 -59.63 -55.41
C SER A 4 -13.49 -58.45 -54.45
N ILE A 5 -14.50 -58.28 -53.61
CA ILE A 5 -14.64 -57.32 -52.51
C ILE A 5 -13.86 -57.85 -51.29
N ALA A 6 -13.08 -57.00 -50.60
CA ALA A 6 -12.89 -57.16 -49.15
C ALA A 6 -12.37 -55.90 -48.46
N LYS A 7 -13.27 -55.30 -47.67
CA LYS A 7 -13.12 -54.90 -46.25
C LYS A 7 -12.03 -53.88 -45.87
N SER A 8 -12.53 -52.69 -45.52
CA SER A 8 -12.39 -52.00 -44.24
C SER A 8 -11.08 -52.18 -43.45
N VAL A 9 -10.43 -51.08 -43.08
CA VAL A 9 -10.35 -50.61 -41.68
C VAL A 9 -9.59 -49.27 -41.65
N THR A 10 -10.24 -48.31 -41.00
CA THR A 10 -9.78 -47.07 -40.39
C THR A 10 -8.28 -46.98 -40.07
N THR A 11 -7.65 -45.85 -40.41
CA THR A 11 -6.55 -45.31 -39.60
C THR A 11 -6.56 -43.79 -39.62
N SER A 12 -7.29 -43.21 -38.66
CA SER A 12 -7.15 -41.81 -38.25
C SER A 12 -6.00 -41.70 -37.26
N ALA A 13 -4.95 -40.96 -37.58
CA ALA A 13 -3.94 -40.38 -36.69
C ALA A 13 -2.98 -39.56 -37.58
N THR A 14 -2.53 -38.34 -37.30
CA THR A 14 -2.31 -37.68 -36.00
C THR A 14 -2.21 -36.18 -36.25
N VAL A 15 -3.06 -35.35 -35.64
CA VAL A 15 -2.71 -33.94 -35.36
C VAL A 15 -2.14 -33.94 -33.95
N ALA A 16 -0.82 -34.07 -33.84
CA ALA A 16 -0.12 -34.00 -32.57
C ALA A 16 0.43 -32.58 -32.36
N VAL A 17 -0.28 -31.86 -31.49
CA VAL A 17 0.23 -30.96 -30.44
C VAL A 17 1.45 -30.08 -30.79
N ILE A 18 1.18 -28.79 -31.06
CA ILE A 18 2.09 -27.71 -30.64
C ILE A 18 1.30 -26.74 -29.76
N SER A 19 0.94 -27.19 -28.57
CA SER A 19 0.41 -26.33 -27.50
C SER A 19 1.19 -26.60 -26.22
N GLY A 20 2.53 -26.57 -26.32
CA GLY A 20 3.43 -27.05 -25.28
C GLY A 20 4.67 -26.21 -25.01
N VAL A 21 4.75 -24.96 -25.50
CA VAL A 21 5.87 -24.05 -25.18
C VAL A 21 5.39 -22.63 -24.81
N GLY A 22 4.13 -22.48 -24.38
CA GLY A 22 3.57 -21.17 -24.01
C GLY A 22 3.67 -20.83 -22.52
N PHE A 23 3.78 -21.81 -21.62
CA PHE A 23 3.56 -21.58 -20.20
C PHE A 23 4.84 -21.33 -19.37
N LYS A 24 6.02 -21.73 -19.84
CA LYS A 24 7.29 -21.46 -19.11
C LYS A 24 8.00 -20.18 -19.55
N THR A 25 7.65 -19.62 -20.71
CA THR A 25 8.28 -18.40 -21.25
C THR A 25 7.59 -17.12 -20.75
N ALA A 26 6.33 -17.20 -20.31
CA ALA A 26 5.62 -16.04 -19.75
C ALA A 26 6.24 -15.56 -18.41
N GLU A 27 6.66 -16.47 -17.53
CA GLU A 27 7.36 -16.10 -16.29
C GLU A 27 8.74 -15.50 -16.54
N THR A 28 9.39 -15.82 -17.66
CA THR A 28 10.70 -15.27 -18.02
C THR A 28 10.59 -13.92 -18.75
N LEU A 29 9.47 -13.63 -19.41
CA LEU A 29 9.27 -12.39 -20.17
C LEU A 29 8.79 -11.21 -19.31
N PHE A 30 8.23 -11.46 -18.12
CA PHE A 30 7.86 -10.43 -17.14
C PHE A 30 8.78 -10.43 -15.91
N GLN A 31 10.08 -10.64 -16.10
CA GLN A 31 11.03 -10.39 -15.01
C GLN A 31 11.08 -8.89 -14.74
N TYR A 32 10.45 -8.47 -13.65
CA TYR A 32 10.64 -7.12 -13.14
C TYR A 32 12.12 -6.93 -12.79
N PRO A 33 12.80 -5.93 -13.39
CA PRO A 33 14.24 -5.78 -13.22
C PRO A 33 14.61 -5.46 -11.77
N THR A 34 13.70 -4.87 -11.01
CA THR A 34 13.88 -4.49 -9.61
C THR A 34 12.62 -4.73 -8.78
N ASN A 35 12.78 -4.81 -7.46
CA ASN A 35 11.64 -4.83 -6.53
C ASN A 35 10.74 -3.60 -6.71
N LYS A 36 11.32 -2.43 -6.96
CA LYS A 36 10.58 -1.19 -7.27
C LYS A 36 9.66 -1.37 -8.48
N ALA A 37 10.19 -1.87 -9.60
CA ALA A 37 9.38 -2.08 -10.80
C ALA A 37 8.23 -3.08 -10.55
N HIS A 38 8.47 -4.11 -9.74
CA HIS A 38 7.40 -5.05 -9.38
C HIS A 38 6.33 -4.40 -8.47
N LEU A 39 6.72 -3.56 -7.51
CA LEU A 39 5.77 -2.80 -6.68
C LEU A 39 4.91 -1.86 -7.52
N GLU A 40 5.54 -1.13 -8.45
CA GLU A 40 4.84 -0.20 -9.35
C GLU A 40 3.86 -0.93 -10.27
N SER A 41 4.21 -2.14 -10.74
CA SER A 41 3.29 -3.01 -11.49
C SER A 41 2.05 -3.44 -10.70
N GLN A 42 2.15 -3.44 -9.37
CA GLN A 42 1.06 -3.70 -8.42
C GLN A 42 0.39 -2.41 -7.91
N HIS A 43 0.66 -1.28 -8.58
CA HIS A 43 0.13 0.05 -8.28
C HIS A 43 0.52 0.62 -6.91
N TYR A 44 1.58 0.10 -6.29
CA TYR A 44 2.18 0.73 -5.12
C TYR A 44 3.08 1.90 -5.55
N LYS A 45 3.03 2.99 -4.77
CA LYS A 45 3.97 4.10 -4.87
C LYS A 45 4.99 4.05 -3.76
N SER A 46 6.23 4.36 -4.06
CA SER A 46 7.31 4.37 -3.08
C SER A 46 7.25 5.63 -2.20
N LEU A 47 7.63 5.50 -0.92
CA LEU A 47 7.75 6.64 -0.01
C LEU A 47 8.84 7.65 -0.46
N PHE A 48 9.71 7.25 -1.39
CA PHE A 48 10.64 8.17 -2.07
C PHE A 48 9.93 9.17 -3.00
N GLU A 49 8.70 8.90 -3.42
CA GLU A 49 7.93 9.78 -4.31
C GLU A 49 7.19 10.90 -3.56
N VAL A 50 7.17 10.85 -2.22
CA VAL A 50 6.65 11.92 -1.36
C VAL A 50 7.52 13.16 -1.49
N ARG A 51 6.90 14.31 -1.77
CA ARG A 51 7.53 15.62 -1.99
C ARG A 51 7.48 16.49 -0.74
N LYS A 52 6.32 16.61 -0.08
CA LYS A 52 6.14 17.41 1.13
C LYS A 52 6.59 16.62 2.36
N ASN A 53 7.37 17.26 3.24
CA ASN A 53 7.75 16.68 4.54
C ASN A 53 8.34 15.25 4.46
N GLN A 54 9.08 14.94 3.39
CA GLN A 54 9.51 13.57 3.07
C GLN A 54 10.18 12.86 4.27
N PHE A 55 11.12 13.52 4.95
CA PHE A 55 11.81 12.91 6.09
C PHE A 55 10.90 12.73 7.32
N THR A 56 9.87 13.57 7.49
CA THR A 56 8.84 13.36 8.50
C THR A 56 8.09 12.06 8.27
N ARG A 57 7.76 11.71 7.03
CA ARG A 57 7.10 10.42 6.72
C ARG A 57 7.96 9.22 7.06
N TRP A 58 9.27 9.30 6.80
CA TRP A 58 10.21 8.26 7.22
C TRP A 58 10.27 8.11 8.74
N ARG A 59 10.22 9.23 9.49
CA ARG A 59 10.18 9.21 10.96
C ARG A 59 8.90 8.59 11.50
N GLU A 60 7.75 8.96 10.95
CA GLU A 60 6.45 8.39 11.31
C GLU A 60 6.43 6.88 11.04
N ARG A 61 6.90 6.44 9.85
CA ARG A 61 6.97 5.03 9.50
C ARG A 61 7.88 4.25 10.44
N PHE A 62 9.06 4.79 10.75
CA PHE A 62 9.97 4.17 11.71
C PHE A 62 9.34 4.03 13.10
N LEU A 63 8.72 5.09 13.61
CA LEU A 63 8.07 5.07 14.91
C LEU A 63 6.96 4.03 14.98
N HIS A 64 6.16 3.90 13.92
CA HIS A 64 5.03 3.01 13.90
C HIS A 64 5.43 1.52 13.91
N HIS A 65 6.54 1.19 13.25
CA HIS A 65 7.03 -0.20 13.10
C HIS A 65 8.37 -0.45 13.79
N ARG A 66 8.68 0.32 14.85
CA ARG A 66 10.01 0.32 15.47
C ARG A 66 10.49 -1.09 15.84
N GLU A 67 9.62 -1.89 16.44
CA GLU A 67 9.96 -3.24 16.91
C GLU A 67 10.28 -4.19 15.76
N GLU A 68 9.50 -4.14 14.68
CA GLU A 68 9.71 -4.95 13.48
C GLU A 68 11.01 -4.52 12.77
N LEU A 69 11.23 -3.20 12.68
CA LEU A 69 12.40 -2.63 12.01
C LEU A 69 13.70 -2.88 12.75
N ILE A 70 13.70 -2.93 14.08
CA ILE A 70 14.88 -3.34 14.88
C ILE A 70 15.29 -4.78 14.55
N ARG A 71 14.33 -5.67 14.28
CA ARG A 71 14.63 -7.07 13.92
C ARG A 71 15.10 -7.21 12.47
N LEU A 72 14.64 -6.32 11.60
CA LEU A 72 14.88 -6.37 10.17
C LEU A 72 16.17 -5.65 9.74
N ILE A 73 16.48 -4.52 10.35
CA ILE A 73 17.56 -3.62 9.93
C ILE A 73 18.63 -3.63 11.03
N PRO A 74 19.78 -4.31 10.83
CA PRO A 74 20.79 -4.51 11.87
C PRO A 74 21.35 -3.21 12.46
N GLU A 75 21.37 -2.12 11.68
CA GLU A 75 21.83 -0.81 12.14
C GLU A 75 20.86 -0.12 13.13
N ILE A 76 19.60 -0.58 13.20
CA ILE A 76 18.60 -0.05 14.13
C ILE A 76 18.60 -0.89 15.40
N ASN A 77 18.71 -0.24 16.55
CA ASN A 77 18.63 -0.87 17.86
C ASN A 77 17.59 -0.21 18.77
N SER A 78 17.40 -0.76 19.97
CA SER A 78 16.43 -0.26 20.97
C SER A 78 16.70 1.17 21.43
N HIS A 79 17.92 1.68 21.26
CA HIS A 79 18.33 3.03 21.61
C HIS A 79 18.34 3.99 20.43
N SER A 80 18.15 3.51 19.19
CA SER A 80 18.15 4.36 18.00
C SER A 80 17.10 5.46 18.11
N SER A 81 17.53 6.69 17.84
CA SER A 81 16.65 7.86 17.86
C SER A 81 15.65 7.82 16.70
N ARG A 82 14.62 8.68 16.75
CA ARG A 82 13.62 8.81 15.68
C ARG A 82 14.25 9.15 14.33
N ASN A 83 15.23 10.05 14.32
CA ASN A 83 15.90 10.50 13.10
C ASN A 83 16.86 9.43 12.56
N GLU A 84 17.60 8.78 13.46
CA GLU A 84 18.53 7.72 13.11
C GLU A 84 17.81 6.50 12.52
N GLY A 85 16.75 6.03 13.19
CA GLY A 85 15.95 4.91 12.68
C GLY A 85 15.29 5.24 11.33
N ALA A 86 14.78 6.45 11.16
CA ALA A 86 14.24 6.91 9.87
C ALA A 86 15.30 6.94 8.76
N TYR A 87 16.52 7.37 9.08
CA TYR A 87 17.63 7.40 8.14
C TYR A 87 18.02 5.98 7.70
N PHE A 88 18.19 5.05 8.64
CA PHE A 88 18.51 3.66 8.32
C PHE A 88 17.39 2.96 7.58
N LEU A 89 16.13 3.20 7.94
CA LEU A 89 14.97 2.72 7.18
C LEU A 89 15.00 3.23 5.74
N LYS A 90 15.19 4.54 5.53
CA LYS A 90 15.30 5.12 4.18
C LYS A 90 16.43 4.46 3.38
N LYS A 91 17.62 4.31 3.98
CA LYS A 91 18.77 3.65 3.36
C LYS A 91 18.47 2.19 2.98
N TRP A 92 17.90 1.42 3.90
CA TRP A 92 17.53 0.02 3.69
C TRP A 92 16.50 -0.11 2.56
N CYS A 93 15.46 0.72 2.56
CA CYS A 93 14.48 0.76 1.49
C CYS A 93 15.12 1.09 0.14
N TYR A 94 16.03 2.07 0.08
CA TYR A 94 16.73 2.41 -1.16
C TYR A 94 17.48 1.20 -1.72
N GLN A 95 18.32 0.57 -0.89
CA GLN A 95 19.13 -0.58 -1.32
C GLN A 95 18.25 -1.71 -1.86
N ASN A 96 17.24 -2.12 -1.10
CA ASN A 96 16.40 -3.27 -1.44
C ASN A 96 15.38 -2.98 -2.56
N LEU A 97 14.91 -1.75 -2.73
CA LEU A 97 14.00 -1.40 -3.83
C LEU A 97 14.68 -1.54 -5.21
N TYR A 98 15.97 -1.23 -5.29
CA TYR A 98 16.74 -1.31 -6.53
C TYR A 98 17.47 -2.65 -6.71
N GLU A 99 17.37 -3.57 -5.75
CA GLU A 99 17.76 -4.97 -5.95
C GLU A 99 16.85 -5.66 -6.96
N ARG A 100 17.41 -6.65 -7.66
CA ARG A 100 16.67 -7.51 -8.60
C ARG A 100 15.55 -8.23 -7.88
N TYR A 101 14.35 -8.17 -8.45
CA TYR A 101 13.23 -8.95 -7.94
C TYR A 101 13.50 -10.45 -8.10
N SER A 102 13.24 -11.21 -7.04
CA SER A 102 13.31 -12.68 -7.04
C SER A 102 12.20 -13.23 -6.17
N VAL A 103 11.50 -14.25 -6.68
CA VAL A 103 10.44 -14.98 -5.95
C VAL A 103 11.02 -15.67 -4.71
N GLU A 104 12.29 -16.06 -4.74
CA GLU A 104 12.99 -16.67 -3.59
C GLU A 104 13.15 -15.68 -2.42
N LYS A 105 13.10 -14.36 -2.70
CA LYS A 105 13.18 -13.28 -1.71
C LYS A 105 11.81 -12.63 -1.45
N ILE A 106 10.72 -13.38 -1.59
CA ILE A 106 9.36 -12.83 -1.45
C ILE A 106 9.10 -12.17 -0.09
N GLU A 107 9.75 -12.64 0.98
CA GLU A 107 9.61 -12.06 2.31
C GLU A 107 10.15 -10.63 2.38
N ILE A 108 11.35 -10.40 1.82
CA ILE A 108 11.90 -9.04 1.68
C ILE A 108 10.95 -8.19 0.85
N PHE A 109 10.42 -8.73 -0.25
CA PHE A 109 9.47 -7.99 -1.10
C PHE A 109 8.20 -7.58 -0.33
N ASN A 110 7.67 -8.44 0.53
CA ASN A 110 6.52 -8.11 1.38
C ASN A 110 6.87 -7.05 2.44
N GLN A 111 8.09 -7.07 2.99
CA GLN A 111 8.57 -6.01 3.88
C GLN A 111 8.75 -4.69 3.14
N LEU A 112 9.19 -4.69 1.89
CA LEU A 112 9.23 -3.49 1.05
C LEU A 112 7.84 -2.90 0.81
N LYS A 113 6.83 -3.75 0.56
CA LYS A 113 5.42 -3.30 0.51
C LYS A 113 4.96 -2.67 1.81
N LEU A 114 5.46 -3.15 2.95
CA LEU A 114 5.01 -2.69 4.25
C LEU A 114 5.72 -1.40 4.67
N PHE A 115 7.01 -1.26 4.43
CA PHE A 115 7.82 -0.18 5.00
C PHE A 115 8.26 0.88 3.99
N CYS A 116 8.28 0.57 2.70
CA CYS A 116 8.86 1.44 1.67
C CYS A 116 7.82 2.05 0.72
N THR A 117 6.52 1.76 0.91
CA THR A 117 5.43 2.34 0.11
C THR A 117 4.62 3.36 0.88
N ILE A 118 4.04 4.30 0.14
CA ILE A 118 3.14 5.34 0.62
C ILE A 118 1.90 4.72 1.30
N ASP A 119 1.49 5.30 2.42
CA ASP A 119 0.19 5.03 3.07
C ASP A 119 -0.84 6.11 2.70
N ILE A 120 -2.12 5.88 2.99
CA ILE A 120 -3.19 6.83 2.67
C ILE A 120 -2.91 8.20 3.32
N LYS A 121 -2.39 8.25 4.56
CA LYS A 121 -1.99 9.50 5.23
C LYS A 121 -1.00 10.31 4.42
N SER A 122 0.11 9.69 4.04
CA SER A 122 1.17 10.32 3.27
C SER A 122 0.67 10.75 1.90
N PHE A 123 -0.19 9.96 1.25
CA PHE A 123 -0.80 10.34 -0.03
C PHE A 123 -1.69 11.57 0.09
N LEU A 124 -2.59 11.61 1.07
CA LEU A 124 -3.54 12.72 1.23
C LEU A 124 -2.84 14.04 1.58
N LEU A 125 -1.83 13.99 2.42
CA LEU A 125 -1.09 15.16 2.88
C LEU A 125 -0.08 15.71 1.84
N GLU A 126 0.05 15.06 0.67
CA GLU A 126 0.78 15.63 -0.47
C GLU A 126 -0.07 16.63 -1.25
N GLU A 127 -1.39 16.41 -1.33
CA GLU A 127 -2.30 17.13 -2.21
C GLU A 127 -2.84 18.42 -1.59
N GLU A 128 -2.94 18.48 -0.26
CA GLU A 128 -3.63 19.55 0.47
C GLU A 128 -2.73 20.15 1.56
N ASP A 129 -2.96 21.41 1.91
CA ASP A 129 -2.39 22.02 3.12
C ASP A 129 -3.32 21.73 4.30
N SER A 130 -3.39 20.45 4.65
CA SER A 130 -4.26 19.90 5.68
C SER A 130 -3.44 19.15 6.73
N GLN A 131 -4.08 18.86 7.85
CA GLN A 131 -3.60 17.95 8.88
C GLN A 131 -4.60 16.80 9.04
N THR A 132 -4.15 15.66 9.55
CA THR A 132 -5.07 14.58 9.88
C THR A 132 -5.70 14.78 11.26
N ILE A 133 -6.93 14.34 11.45
CA ILE A 133 -7.66 14.50 12.72
C ILE A 133 -6.98 13.81 13.91
N ASP A 134 -6.10 12.84 13.67
CA ASP A 134 -5.30 12.18 14.70
C ASP A 134 -4.10 13.00 15.17
N ASP A 135 -3.69 14.01 14.41
CA ASP A 135 -2.59 14.92 14.74
C ASP A 135 -3.09 16.29 15.25
N MET A 136 -4.40 16.56 15.17
CA MET A 136 -5.01 17.82 15.62
C MET A 136 -4.80 18.04 17.13
N LYS A 137 -4.18 19.18 17.46
CA LYS A 137 -4.03 19.67 18.84
C LYS A 137 -5.19 20.56 19.26
N GLU A 138 -6.40 20.18 18.88
CA GLU A 138 -7.61 20.96 19.14
C GLU A 138 -8.28 20.57 20.46
N THR A 139 -9.07 21.50 20.99
CA THR A 139 -9.90 21.25 22.16
C THR A 139 -10.96 20.18 21.86
N GLU A 140 -11.41 19.45 22.88
CA GLU A 140 -12.47 18.44 22.72
C GLU A 140 -13.78 19.04 22.18
N LEU A 141 -14.05 20.31 22.47
CA LEU A 141 -15.20 21.04 21.93
C LEU A 141 -15.15 21.20 20.41
N HIS A 142 -13.97 21.50 19.85
CA HIS A 142 -13.83 21.69 18.41
C HIS A 142 -13.86 20.36 17.65
N LYS A 143 -13.31 19.29 18.24
CA LYS A 143 -13.42 17.93 17.71
C LYS A 143 -14.87 17.45 17.64
N GLU A 144 -15.67 17.74 18.67
CA GLU A 144 -17.09 17.43 18.71
C GLU A 144 -17.89 18.20 17.65
N GLU A 145 -17.51 19.44 17.35
CA GLU A 145 -18.12 20.24 16.29
C GLU A 145 -17.86 19.65 14.90
N ILE A 146 -16.61 19.34 14.58
CA ILE A 146 -16.22 18.65 13.34
C ILE A 146 -16.96 17.31 13.23
N PHE A 147 -17.02 16.55 14.34
CA PHE A 147 -17.73 15.29 14.39
C PHE A 147 -19.21 15.45 14.02
N ARG A 148 -19.91 16.43 14.60
CA ARG A 148 -21.33 16.67 14.33
C ARG A 148 -21.60 17.03 12.87
N GLN A 149 -20.73 17.81 12.24
CA GLN A 149 -20.87 18.20 10.84
C GLN A 149 -20.81 16.98 9.91
N HIS A 150 -19.98 16.00 10.23
CA HIS A 150 -19.74 14.84 9.36
C HIS A 150 -20.49 13.56 9.78
N LYS A 151 -21.12 13.53 10.96
CA LYS A 151 -21.71 12.31 11.54
C LYS A 151 -22.73 11.63 10.62
N GLU A 152 -23.69 12.38 10.09
CA GLU A 152 -24.74 11.81 9.22
C GLU A 152 -24.16 11.22 7.92
N SER A 153 -23.24 11.94 7.28
CA SER A 153 -22.55 11.47 6.07
C SER A 153 -21.70 10.22 6.36
N ALA A 154 -20.99 10.19 7.48
CA ALA A 154 -20.19 9.03 7.88
C ALA A 154 -21.06 7.80 8.22
N ILE A 155 -22.26 8.00 8.78
CA ILE A 155 -23.25 6.92 8.96
C ILE A 155 -23.73 6.39 7.61
N LYS A 156 -24.08 7.30 6.67
CA LYS A 156 -24.54 6.93 5.33
C LYS A 156 -23.48 6.15 4.53
N GLU A 157 -22.21 6.50 4.70
CA GLU A 157 -21.08 5.80 4.07
C GLU A 157 -20.74 4.46 4.74
N GLY A 158 -21.35 4.15 5.88
CA GLY A 158 -21.16 2.91 6.64
C GLY A 158 -19.92 2.90 7.53
N ILE A 159 -19.35 4.07 7.82
CA ILE A 159 -18.17 4.23 8.69
C ILE A 159 -18.59 4.22 10.16
N LEU A 160 -19.70 4.88 10.44
CA LEU A 160 -20.27 5.02 11.78
C LEU A 160 -21.67 4.41 11.88
N LYS A 161 -22.09 4.15 13.10
CA LYS A 161 -23.47 3.84 13.50
C LYS A 161 -24.06 5.04 14.25
N GLU A 162 -25.39 5.09 14.36
CA GLU A 162 -26.11 6.21 15.01
C GLU A 162 -25.59 6.55 16.42
N ARG A 163 -25.20 5.52 17.18
CA ARG A 163 -24.72 5.64 18.57
C ARG A 163 -23.22 5.84 18.70
N ASP A 164 -22.48 5.83 17.59
CA ASP A 164 -21.04 6.00 17.63
C ASP A 164 -20.68 7.46 17.95
N ASP A 165 -19.54 7.62 18.60
CA ASP A 165 -18.97 8.89 19.01
C ASP A 165 -17.72 9.24 18.16
N PHE A 166 -17.11 10.38 18.46
CA PHE A 166 -15.91 10.83 17.76
C PHE A 166 -14.72 9.85 17.93
N ASN A 167 -14.63 9.12 19.05
CA ASN A 167 -13.54 8.17 19.27
C ASN A 167 -13.60 7.00 18.27
N VAL A 168 -14.81 6.55 17.92
CA VAL A 168 -14.99 5.53 16.88
C VAL A 168 -14.50 6.04 15.53
N LEU A 169 -14.86 7.28 15.16
CA LEU A 169 -14.37 7.91 13.93
C LEU A 169 -12.84 8.04 13.94
N LEU A 170 -12.27 8.52 15.03
CA LEU A 170 -10.83 8.70 15.21
C LEU A 170 -10.08 7.36 15.09
N SER A 171 -10.64 6.30 15.68
CA SER A 171 -10.09 4.94 15.58
C SER A 171 -10.12 4.45 14.12
N TRP A 172 -11.23 4.64 13.43
CA TRP A 172 -11.36 4.30 12.01
C TRP A 172 -10.36 5.08 11.16
N CYS A 173 -10.22 6.38 11.39
CA CYS A 173 -9.25 7.21 10.68
C CYS A 173 -7.82 6.74 10.93
N LYS A 174 -7.43 6.48 12.18
CA LYS A 174 -6.09 5.95 12.50
C LYS A 174 -5.80 4.64 11.78
N SER A 175 -6.76 3.73 11.70
CA SER A 175 -6.61 2.47 10.97
C SER A 175 -6.46 2.72 9.47
N THR A 176 -7.40 3.47 8.90
CA THR A 176 -7.51 3.72 7.45
C THR A 176 -6.29 4.48 6.92
N LEU A 177 -5.87 5.53 7.63
CA LEU A 177 -4.73 6.36 7.25
C LEU A 177 -3.40 5.59 7.19
N ARG A 178 -3.29 4.47 7.94
CA ARG A 178 -2.11 3.59 7.94
C ARG A 178 -2.13 2.55 6.83
N GLU A 179 -3.26 2.37 6.15
CA GLU A 179 -3.33 1.45 5.02
C GLU A 179 -2.43 1.93 3.88
N ARG A 180 -1.87 0.97 3.14
CA ARG A 180 -1.04 1.27 1.97
C ARG A 180 -1.90 1.92 0.90
N TYR A 181 -1.42 3.03 0.35
CA TYR A 181 -2.09 3.67 -0.76
C TYR A 181 -2.13 2.73 -1.97
N LYS A 182 -3.33 2.59 -2.54
CA LYS A 182 -3.56 1.99 -3.83
C LYS A 182 -4.72 2.67 -4.55
N PRO A 183 -4.64 2.88 -5.88
CA PRO A 183 -5.70 3.54 -6.63
C PRO A 183 -7.02 2.74 -6.63
N GLU A 184 -6.98 1.42 -6.47
CA GLU A 184 -8.17 0.56 -6.37
C GLU A 184 -9.03 0.87 -5.12
N ASN A 185 -8.45 1.46 -4.08
CA ASN A 185 -9.14 1.80 -2.82
C ASN A 185 -9.78 3.20 -2.86
N ILE A 186 -10.30 3.63 -4.01
CA ILE A 186 -10.75 5.01 -4.24
C ILE A 186 -11.84 5.46 -3.26
N LYS A 187 -12.78 4.57 -2.90
CA LYS A 187 -13.83 4.88 -1.92
C LYS A 187 -13.22 5.15 -0.55
N THR A 188 -12.32 4.29 -0.09
CA THR A 188 -11.62 4.45 1.20
C THR A 188 -10.81 5.73 1.22
N ILE A 189 -10.08 6.05 0.15
CA ILE A 189 -9.28 7.27 0.03
C ILE A 189 -10.16 8.51 0.07
N ARG A 190 -11.27 8.52 -0.68
CA ARG A 190 -12.25 9.62 -0.68
C ARG A 190 -12.84 9.83 0.71
N ASN A 191 -13.27 8.75 1.36
CA ASN A 191 -13.85 8.82 2.69
C ASN A 191 -12.81 9.28 3.73
N ALA A 192 -11.55 8.81 3.63
CA ALA A 192 -10.48 9.29 4.50
C ALA A 192 -10.17 10.78 4.27
N ARG A 193 -10.22 11.25 3.02
CA ARG A 193 -10.10 12.68 2.71
C ARG A 193 -11.19 13.50 3.37
N GLU A 194 -12.44 13.06 3.24
CA GLU A 194 -13.60 13.78 3.77
C GLU A 194 -13.65 13.80 5.30
N PHE A 195 -13.34 12.67 5.94
CA PHE A 195 -13.60 12.49 7.37
C PHE A 195 -12.36 12.50 8.26
N CYS A 196 -11.17 12.33 7.69
CA CYS A 196 -9.93 12.24 8.46
C CYS A 196 -8.97 13.41 8.25
N LEU A 197 -9.29 14.35 7.37
CA LEU A 197 -8.52 15.57 7.18
C LEU A 197 -9.25 16.77 7.77
N ALA A 198 -8.48 17.71 8.28
CA ALA A 198 -8.93 19.01 8.73
C ALA A 198 -7.97 20.09 8.19
N PRO A 199 -8.43 21.34 8.04
CA PRO A 199 -7.55 22.45 7.70
C PRO A 199 -6.36 22.52 8.68
N ASP A 200 -5.17 22.85 8.18
CA ASP A 200 -4.01 23.05 9.05
C ASP A 200 -4.26 24.26 9.97
N SER A 201 -4.29 24.01 11.28
CA SER A 201 -4.56 25.02 12.31
C SER A 201 -3.47 26.10 12.38
N ASN A 202 -2.31 25.90 11.76
CA ASN A 202 -1.26 26.92 11.68
C ASN A 202 -1.52 27.99 10.60
N ILE A 203 -2.60 27.87 9.82
CA ILE A 203 -2.96 28.81 8.74
C ILE A 203 -3.85 29.96 9.27
N PHE A 204 -4.45 29.82 10.46
CA PHE A 204 -5.23 30.88 11.09
C PHE A 204 -4.47 31.46 12.31
N PRO A 205 -3.91 32.68 12.20
CA PRO A 205 -3.21 33.37 13.28
C PRO A 205 -4.15 33.87 14.39
#